data_AF-A0A1I4QG62-F1
#
_entry.id   AF-A0A1I4QG62-F1
#
_cell.length_a   1.000
_cell.length_b   1.000
_cell.length_c   1.000
_cell.angle_alpha   90.00
_cell.angle_beta   90.00
_cell.angle_gamma   90.00
#
_symmetry.space_group_name_H-M   'P 1'
#
loop_
_entity.id
_entity.type
_entity.pdbx_description
1 polymer ?
#
loop_
_entity_poly.entity_id
_entity_poly.type
_entity_poly.pdbx_seq_one_letter_code
_entity_poly.pdbx_strand_id
1 'polypeptide(L)'
;MMLKWSKIAVLLVVLVLSMANMVFASEVPQEAVQLLIDDSTEIQGMYGAGMNYQDWKQGYGKLVRDEAKFSAKYPDNPYKDKIQSLMTYYDMAGQGWYYYIKGTNDAKSKQVIQSGMKLAKDAQNDLIEVLQ
;
A
#
# COMPACT_ATOMS: atom_id res chain seq x y z
N MET A 1 -8.89 -44.46 -44.11
CA MET A 1 -9.35 -43.57 -43.02
C MET A 1 -8.12 -42.99 -42.34
N MET A 2 -7.74 -41.77 -42.66
CA MET A 2 -6.67 -41.05 -41.98
C MET A 2 -7.25 -39.79 -41.33
N LEU A 3 -6.77 -39.51 -40.11
CA LEU A 3 -6.88 -38.26 -39.33
C LEU A 3 -8.24 -37.96 -38.65
N LYS A 4 -8.41 -38.49 -37.42
CA LYS A 4 -9.35 -37.92 -36.42
C LYS A 4 -8.73 -37.66 -35.03
N TRP A 5 -7.41 -37.77 -34.88
CA TRP A 5 -6.73 -37.61 -33.58
C TRP A 5 -5.95 -36.28 -33.41
N SER A 6 -5.98 -35.36 -34.40
CA SER A 6 -5.19 -34.12 -34.32
C SER A 6 -5.91 -32.91 -33.71
N LYS A 7 -7.24 -32.85 -33.69
CA LYS A 7 -7.96 -31.63 -33.28
C LYS A 7 -8.02 -31.42 -31.75
N ILE A 8 -7.94 -32.49 -30.97
CA ILE A 8 -8.01 -32.43 -29.48
C ILE A 8 -6.66 -32.00 -28.88
N ALA A 9 -5.54 -32.47 -29.44
CA ALA A 9 -4.20 -32.09 -28.98
C ALA A 9 -3.91 -30.59 -29.18
N VAL A 10 -4.34 -30.03 -30.32
CA VAL A 10 -4.19 -28.59 -30.60
C VAL A 10 -5.02 -27.74 -29.64
N LEU A 11 -6.24 -28.19 -29.30
CA LEU A 11 -7.10 -27.48 -28.35
C LEU A 11 -6.50 -27.44 -26.94
N LEU A 12 -5.88 -28.54 -26.50
CA LEU A 12 -5.20 -28.64 -25.19
C LEU A 12 -3.95 -27.76 -25.11
N VAL A 13 -3.15 -27.67 -26.18
CA VAL A 13 -1.97 -26.80 -26.22
C VAL A 13 -2.36 -25.32 -26.19
N VAL A 14 -3.43 -24.93 -26.88
CA VAL A 14 -3.96 -23.56 -26.83
C VAL A 14 -4.47 -23.23 -25.43
N LEU A 15 -5.19 -24.15 -24.77
CA LEU A 15 -5.73 -23.94 -23.42
C LEU A 15 -4.60 -23.74 -22.38
N VAL A 16 -3.54 -24.54 -22.47
CA VAL A 16 -2.37 -24.45 -21.59
C VAL A 16 -1.57 -23.16 -21.83
N LEU A 17 -1.41 -22.74 -23.09
CA LEU A 17 -0.76 -21.45 -23.42
C LEU A 17 -1.61 -20.24 -22.99
N SER A 18 -2.94 -20.33 -23.08
CA SER A 18 -3.82 -19.27 -22.57
C SER A 18 -3.82 -19.16 -21.05
N MET A 19 -3.64 -20.28 -20.32
CA MET A 19 -3.42 -20.21 -18.86
C MET A 19 -2.02 -19.72 -18.50
N ALA A 20 -0.99 -20.03 -19.29
CA ALA A 20 0.37 -19.51 -19.08
C ALA A 20 0.43 -17.97 -19.16
N ASN A 21 -0.37 -17.36 -20.05
CA ASN A 21 -0.50 -15.90 -20.12
C ASN A 21 -1.39 -15.31 -19.00
N MET A 22 -2.27 -16.09 -18.36
CA MET A 22 -3.05 -15.63 -17.19
C MET A 22 -2.27 -15.73 -15.87
N VAL A 23 -1.20 -16.53 -15.81
CA VAL A 23 -0.35 -16.71 -14.61
C VAL A 23 0.75 -15.63 -14.49
N PHE A 24 0.80 -14.66 -15.41
CA PHE A 24 1.54 -13.41 -15.21
C PHE A 24 0.67 -12.31 -14.57
N ALA A 25 -0.50 -12.67 -14.02
CA ALA A 25 -1.31 -11.80 -13.18
C ALA A 25 -0.61 -11.60 -11.82
N SER A 26 0.19 -10.52 -11.76
CA SER A 26 0.83 -9.96 -10.56
C SER A 26 1.74 -10.93 -9.79
N GLU A 27 3.04 -10.93 -10.11
CA GLU A 27 4.10 -11.48 -9.24
C GLU A 27 4.11 -10.86 -7.83
N VAL A 28 3.34 -9.80 -7.63
CA VAL A 28 3.14 -9.09 -6.37
C VAL A 28 1.96 -9.71 -5.61
N PRO A 29 2.19 -10.34 -4.45
CA PRO A 29 1.13 -10.93 -3.66
C PRO A 29 0.29 -9.84 -2.98
N GLN A 30 -1.04 -9.92 -3.14
CA GLN A 30 -2.00 -9.00 -2.52
C GLN A 30 -1.85 -8.95 -1.00
N GLU A 31 -1.53 -10.07 -0.35
CA GLU A 31 -1.30 -10.14 1.11
C GLU A 31 -0.19 -9.21 1.60
N ALA A 32 0.86 -9.00 0.80
CA ALA A 32 1.96 -8.10 1.19
C ALA A 32 1.55 -6.63 1.07
N VAL A 33 0.67 -6.29 0.13
CA VAL A 33 0.08 -4.94 0.02
C VAL A 33 -0.94 -4.73 1.13
N GLN A 34 -1.71 -5.77 1.48
CA GLN A 34 -2.67 -5.74 2.58
C GLN A 34 -2.00 -5.45 3.93
N LEU A 35 -0.81 -6.01 4.18
CA LEU A 35 -0.04 -5.69 5.39
C LEU A 35 0.26 -4.19 5.53
N LEU A 36 0.56 -3.50 4.41
CA LEU A 36 0.80 -2.05 4.41
C LEU A 36 -0.49 -1.27 4.69
N ILE A 37 -1.63 -1.76 4.18
CA ILE A 37 -2.96 -1.20 4.49
C ILE A 37 -3.31 -1.39 5.96
N ASP A 38 -3.01 -2.55 6.53
CA ASP A 38 -3.30 -2.86 7.94
C ASP A 38 -2.46 -1.95 8.86
N ASP A 39 -1.18 -1.78 8.58
CA ASP A 39 -0.29 -0.86 9.31
C ASP A 39 -0.77 0.59 9.23
N SER A 40 -1.21 1.02 8.04
CA SER A 40 -1.84 2.32 7.84
C SER A 40 -3.13 2.48 8.66
N THR A 41 -3.96 1.43 8.70
CA THR A 41 -5.20 1.40 9.49
C THR A 41 -4.89 1.55 10.97
N GLU A 42 -3.86 0.87 11.46
CA GLU A 42 -3.40 0.98 12.85
C GLU A 42 -3.03 2.44 13.17
N ILE A 43 -2.20 3.09 12.35
CA ILE A 43 -1.81 4.49 12.52
C ILE A 43 -3.03 5.43 12.53
N GLN A 44 -4.02 5.21 11.65
CA GLN A 44 -5.26 6.00 11.64
C GLN A 44 -6.12 5.77 12.89
N GLY A 45 -6.26 4.52 13.30
CA GLY A 45 -7.02 4.14 14.49
C GLY A 45 -6.50 4.83 15.74
N MET A 46 -5.17 4.86 15.94
CA MET A 46 -4.62 5.57 17.09
C MET A 46 -4.75 7.10 16.96
N TYR A 47 -4.71 7.69 15.76
CA TYR A 47 -5.00 9.13 15.59
C TYR A 47 -6.41 9.51 16.09
N GLY A 48 -7.42 8.70 15.75
CA GLY A 48 -8.79 8.88 16.26
C GLY A 48 -8.90 8.78 17.78
N ALA A 49 -7.96 8.07 18.43
CA ALA A 49 -7.88 7.89 19.87
C ALA A 49 -7.05 8.97 20.61
N GLY A 50 -6.54 9.98 19.92
CA GLY A 50 -5.74 11.06 20.54
C GLY A 50 -4.26 10.73 20.74
N MET A 51 -3.69 9.91 19.83
CA MET A 51 -2.28 9.52 19.71
C MET A 51 -1.26 10.60 20.11
N ASN A 52 -0.19 10.19 20.79
CA ASN A 52 1.01 11.02 20.98
C ASN A 52 2.10 10.71 19.92
N TYR A 53 3.08 11.59 19.75
CA TYR A 53 4.09 11.45 18.70
C TYR A 53 4.94 10.16 18.75
N GLN A 54 5.15 9.54 19.92
CA GLN A 54 5.93 8.31 20.00
C GLN A 54 5.17 7.16 19.33
N ASP A 55 3.88 7.05 19.57
CA ASP A 55 3.01 6.04 18.97
C ASP A 55 2.91 6.24 17.45
N TRP A 56 2.74 7.49 17.01
CA TRP A 56 2.80 7.86 15.59
C TRP A 56 4.11 7.41 14.95
N LYS A 57 5.23 7.77 15.58
CA LYS A 57 6.58 7.48 15.08
C LYS A 57 6.84 5.98 15.03
N GLN A 58 6.35 5.22 16.00
CA GLN A 58 6.47 3.76 16.01
C GLN A 58 5.69 3.12 14.87
N GLY A 59 4.41 3.48 14.70
CA GLY A 59 3.55 2.97 13.64
C GLY A 59 4.10 3.34 12.25
N TYR A 60 4.42 4.62 12.03
CA TYR A 60 5.01 5.07 10.78
C TYR A 60 6.36 4.38 10.50
N GLY A 61 7.21 4.22 11.51
CA GLY A 61 8.46 3.50 11.37
C GLY A 61 8.28 2.03 10.99
N LYS A 62 7.18 1.38 11.41
CA LYS A 62 6.82 0.01 10.97
C LYS A 62 6.43 0.01 9.49
N LEU A 63 5.51 0.89 9.11
CA LEU A 63 5.06 1.04 7.71
C LEU A 63 6.25 1.27 6.76
N VAL A 64 7.17 2.17 7.11
CA VAL A 64 8.38 2.45 6.31
C VAL A 64 9.25 1.20 6.11
N ARG A 65 9.46 0.41 7.17
CA ARG A 65 10.29 -0.79 7.08
C ARG A 65 9.64 -1.86 6.21
N ASP A 66 8.33 -2.03 6.34
CA ASP A 66 7.61 -3.07 5.60
C ASP A 66 7.43 -2.65 4.14
N GLU A 67 7.25 -1.36 3.85
CA GLU A 67 7.33 -0.81 2.50
C GLU A 67 8.71 -1.04 1.87
N ALA A 68 9.79 -0.71 2.58
CA ALA A 68 11.14 -0.87 2.05
C ALA A 68 11.46 -2.34 1.72
N LYS A 69 11.05 -3.29 2.57
CA LYS A 69 11.17 -4.73 2.29
C LYS A 69 10.34 -5.15 1.08
N PHE A 70 9.11 -4.64 0.99
CA PHE A 70 8.21 -4.92 -0.12
C PHE A 70 8.80 -4.41 -1.45
N SER A 71 9.22 -3.15 -1.50
CA SER A 71 9.83 -2.52 -2.68
C SER A 71 11.18 -3.15 -3.05
N ALA A 72 11.97 -3.62 -2.10
CA ALA A 72 13.20 -4.37 -2.39
C ALA A 72 12.92 -5.74 -3.00
N LYS A 73 11.85 -6.41 -2.57
CA LYS A 73 11.44 -7.73 -3.09
C LYS A 73 10.72 -7.63 -4.44
N TYR A 74 9.95 -6.57 -4.65
CA TYR A 74 9.14 -6.32 -5.84
C TYR A 74 9.44 -4.93 -6.43
N PRO A 75 10.61 -4.74 -7.08
CA PRO A 75 11.05 -3.42 -7.55
C PRO A 75 10.11 -2.80 -8.59
N ASP A 76 9.45 -3.63 -9.39
CA ASP A 76 8.53 -3.25 -10.47
C ASP A 76 7.05 -3.40 -10.07
N ASN A 77 6.74 -3.32 -8.77
CA ASN A 77 5.36 -3.46 -8.31
C ASN A 77 4.46 -2.31 -8.84
N PRO A 78 3.23 -2.60 -9.29
CA PRO A 78 2.35 -1.60 -9.89
C PRO A 78 1.71 -0.66 -8.85
N TYR A 79 1.87 -0.94 -7.56
CA TYR A 79 1.29 -0.17 -6.46
C TYR A 79 2.23 0.89 -5.89
N LYS A 80 3.48 0.95 -6.39
CA LYS A 80 4.57 1.74 -5.84
C LYS A 80 4.20 3.20 -5.62
N ASP A 81 3.58 3.84 -6.62
CA ASP A 81 3.22 5.26 -6.55
C ASP A 81 2.13 5.52 -5.50
N LYS A 82 1.16 4.61 -5.36
CA LYS A 82 0.10 4.70 -4.33
C LYS A 82 0.69 4.52 -2.93
N ILE A 83 1.57 3.53 -2.74
CA ILE A 83 2.26 3.29 -1.48
C ILE A 83 3.17 4.47 -1.11
N GLN A 84 3.89 5.05 -2.07
CA GLN A 84 4.71 6.25 -1.84
C GLN A 84 3.87 7.49 -1.48
N SER A 85 2.68 7.62 -2.07
CA SER A 85 1.74 8.69 -1.72
C SER A 85 1.28 8.55 -0.27
N LEU A 86 0.86 7.35 0.15
CA LEU A 86 0.50 7.04 1.53
C LEU A 86 1.62 7.43 2.52
N MET A 87 2.85 7.01 2.22
CA MET A 87 4.05 7.31 3.01
C MET A 87 4.31 8.81 3.11
N THR A 88 4.21 9.53 1.99
CA THR A 88 4.44 10.99 1.93
C THR A 88 3.46 11.74 2.82
N TYR A 89 2.18 11.36 2.82
CA TYR A 89 1.17 12.04 3.63
C TYR A 89 1.30 11.75 5.12
N TYR A 90 1.75 10.55 5.49
CA TYR A 90 2.15 10.29 6.87
C TYR A 90 3.36 11.12 7.28
N ASP A 91 4.38 11.26 6.43
CA ASP A 91 5.54 12.12 6.70
C ASP A 91 5.11 13.57 6.98
N MET A 92 4.21 14.12 6.16
CA MET A 92 3.63 15.45 6.38
C MET A 92 2.95 15.57 7.75
N ALA A 93 2.15 14.58 8.14
CA ALA A 93 1.52 14.56 9.46
C ALA A 93 2.57 14.51 10.59
N GLY A 94 3.64 13.73 10.39
CA GLY A 94 4.79 13.65 11.29
C GLY A 94 5.52 14.96 11.49
N GLN A 95 5.76 15.71 10.40
CA GLN A 95 6.32 17.06 10.47
C GLN A 95 5.43 17.99 11.30
N GLY A 96 4.11 17.93 11.09
CA GLY A 96 3.13 18.66 11.90
C GLY A 96 3.21 18.31 13.39
N TRP A 97 3.32 17.02 13.73
CA TRP A 97 3.50 16.55 15.12
C TRP A 97 4.81 17.02 15.74
N TYR A 98 5.91 16.98 14.98
CA TYR A 98 7.21 17.46 15.43
C TYR A 98 7.14 18.94 15.82
N TYR A 99 6.55 19.80 14.97
CA TYR A 99 6.37 21.22 15.28
C TYR A 99 5.40 21.45 16.45
N TYR A 100 4.32 20.67 16.52
CA TYR A 100 3.36 20.73 17.62
C TYR A 100 4.03 20.54 18.99
N ILE A 101 4.90 19.52 19.12
CA ILE A 101 5.60 19.21 20.38
C ILE A 101 6.77 20.16 20.65
N LYS A 102 7.47 20.63 19.62
CA LYS A 102 8.62 21.55 19.76
C LYS A 102 8.24 22.97 20.15
N GLY A 103 6.95 23.26 20.37
CA GLY A 103 6.54 24.40 21.19
C GLY A 103 5.75 25.49 20.49
N THR A 104 5.15 25.25 19.31
CA THR A 104 4.21 26.23 18.74
C THR A 104 2.77 25.97 19.14
N ASN A 105 2.34 24.71 19.35
CA ASN A 105 0.93 24.30 19.54
C ASN A 105 -0.05 25.17 18.72
N ASP A 106 0.38 25.53 17.51
CA ASP A 106 -0.29 26.56 16.74
C ASP A 106 -1.33 25.93 15.84
N ALA A 107 -2.27 26.76 15.37
CA ALA A 107 -3.32 26.30 14.46
C ALA A 107 -2.72 25.66 13.20
N LYS A 108 -1.55 26.15 12.74
CA LYS A 108 -0.85 25.66 11.56
C LYS A 108 -0.39 24.21 11.72
N SER A 109 0.26 23.87 12.83
CA SER A 109 0.76 22.51 13.08
C SER A 109 -0.40 21.51 13.16
N LYS A 110 -1.50 21.89 13.83
CA LYS A 110 -2.74 21.08 13.88
C LYS A 110 -3.34 20.89 12.49
N GLN A 111 -3.39 21.93 11.66
CA GLN A 111 -3.88 21.85 10.29
C GLN A 111 -3.02 20.92 9.42
N VAL A 112 -1.69 20.97 9.57
CA VAL A 112 -0.78 20.07 8.84
C VAL A 112 -1.01 18.62 9.24
N ILE A 113 -1.13 18.33 10.55
CA ILE A 113 -1.46 16.98 11.04
C ILE A 113 -2.78 16.50 10.44
N GLN A 114 -3.85 17.29 10.54
CA GLN A 114 -5.17 16.93 10.01
C GLN A 114 -5.16 16.72 8.49
N SER A 115 -4.47 17.60 7.75
CA SER A 115 -4.40 17.51 6.27
C SER A 115 -3.61 16.28 5.84
N GLY A 116 -2.46 16.03 6.46
CA GLY A 116 -1.65 14.83 6.18
C GLY A 116 -2.41 13.54 6.49
N MET A 117 -3.10 13.48 7.64
CA MET A 117 -3.91 12.32 8.01
C MET A 117 -5.09 12.08 7.05
N LYS A 118 -5.75 13.15 6.56
CA LYS A 118 -6.81 13.02 5.57
C LYS A 118 -6.27 12.46 4.25
N LEU A 119 -5.18 13.02 3.74
CA LEU A 119 -4.57 12.59 2.48
C LEU A 119 -4.04 11.15 2.56
N ALA A 120 -3.48 10.75 3.71
CA ALA A 120 -3.08 9.37 3.95
C ALA A 120 -4.28 8.41 3.89
N LYS A 121 -5.42 8.79 4.48
CA LYS A 121 -6.66 8.01 4.39
C LYS A 121 -7.18 7.89 2.96
N ASP A 122 -7.16 8.99 2.21
CA ASP A 122 -7.59 8.97 0.81
C ASP A 122 -6.67 8.03 -0.02
N ALA A 123 -5.34 8.14 0.14
CA ALA A 123 -4.38 7.24 -0.51
C ALA A 123 -4.52 5.77 -0.09
N GLN A 124 -4.89 5.51 1.17
CA GLN A 124 -5.18 4.16 1.64
C GLN A 124 -6.42 3.58 0.96
N ASN A 125 -7.50 4.36 0.85
CA ASN A 125 -8.72 3.93 0.16
C ASN A 125 -8.44 3.63 -1.31
N ASP A 126 -7.68 4.50 -1.99
CA ASP A 126 -7.24 4.29 -3.37
C ASP A 126 -6.43 2.99 -3.54
N LEU A 127 -5.70 2.57 -2.51
CA LEU A 127 -4.94 1.32 -2.51
C LEU A 127 -5.87 0.11 -2.25
N ILE A 128 -6.85 0.25 -1.37
CA ILE A 128 -7.88 -0.78 -1.13
C ILE A 128 -8.71 -1.03 -2.39
N GLU A 129 -9.18 0.03 -3.06
CA GLU A 129 -10.04 -0.07 -4.25
C GLU A 129 -9.39 -0.83 -5.40
N VAL A 130 -8.06 -0.73 -5.57
CA VAL A 130 -7.35 -1.44 -6.65
C VAL A 130 -6.97 -2.88 -6.30
N LEU A 131 -7.13 -3.28 -5.04
CA LEU A 131 -6.92 -4.67 -4.61
C LEU A 131 -8.21 -5.50 -4.67
N GLN A 132 -9.38 -4.86 -4.63
CA GLN A 132 -10.70 -5.48 -4.76
C GLN A 132 -11.09 -5.73 -6.23
#